data_AF-A0A558AR02-F1
#
_entry.id   AF-A0A558AR02-F1
#
_cell.length_a   1.000
_cell.length_b   1.000
_cell.length_c   1.000
_cell.angle_alpha   90.00
_cell.angle_beta   90.00
_cell.angle_gamma   90.00
#
_symmetry.space_group_name_H-M   'P 1'
#
loop_
_entity.id
_entity.type
_entity.pdbx_description
1 polymer ?
#
loop_
_entity_poly.entity_id
_entity_poly.type
_entity_poly.pdbx_seq_one_letter_code
_entity_poly.pdbx_strand_id
1 'polypeptide(L)'
;MISFVLTLKRLISAIFRIGKEPLFRTLLLTLAIILLSGTLFYHQTEGWTLLNSFYFAFVSLIPTGINTGLAPEASLSKWFTMIYLIVGVGVMLMLLIRLGFAIIKLEKPEDDQHISVDNRNEK
;
A
#
# COMPACT_ATOMS: atom_id res chain seq x y z
N MET A 1 25.66 15.06 -9.27
CA MET A 1 24.88 13.85 -9.59
C MET A 1 25.03 12.74 -8.53
N ILE A 2 26.21 12.53 -7.94
CA ILE A 2 26.42 11.53 -6.87
C ILE A 2 25.51 11.75 -5.64
N SER A 3 25.30 12.99 -5.19
CA SER A 3 24.41 13.28 -4.04
C SER A 3 22.96 12.86 -4.29
N PHE A 4 22.46 13.00 -5.52
CA PHE A 4 21.13 12.56 -5.89
C PHE A 4 20.99 11.04 -5.75
N VAL A 5 21.99 10.28 -6.23
CA VAL A 5 22.01 8.81 -6.13
C VAL A 5 22.09 8.35 -4.68
N LEU A 6 22.84 9.05 -3.82
CA LEU A 6 22.94 8.74 -2.39
C LEU A 6 21.62 8.98 -1.66
N THR A 7 20.96 10.11 -1.91
CA THR A 7 19.64 10.40 -1.34
C THR A 7 18.60 9.41 -1.84
N LEU A 8 18.66 9.03 -3.12
CA LEU A 8 17.79 8.01 -3.71
C LEU A 8 18.00 6.64 -3.07
N LYS A 9 19.26 6.20 -2.87
CA LYS A 9 19.58 4.96 -2.14
C LYS A 9 19.09 5.02 -0.70
N ARG A 10 19.19 6.16 -0.03
CA ARG A 10 18.67 6.35 1.33
C ARG A 10 17.16 6.18 1.38
N LEU A 11 16.44 6.78 0.43
CA LEU A 11 14.98 6.67 0.31
C LEU A 11 14.55 5.22 0.04
N ILE A 12 15.20 4.56 -0.91
CA ILE A 12 14.92 3.17 -1.27
C ILE A 12 15.17 2.25 -0.07
N SER A 13 16.31 2.39 0.62
CA SER A 13 16.64 1.60 1.81
C SER A 13 15.66 1.83 2.97
N ALA A 14 15.17 3.06 3.13
CA ALA A 14 14.13 3.37 4.12
C ALA A 14 12.81 2.66 3.79
N ILE A 15 12.36 2.68 2.54
CA ILE A 15 11.18 1.92 2.07
C ILE A 15 11.36 0.42 2.33
N PHE A 16 12.54 -0.14 2.03
CA PHE A 16 12.83 -1.55 2.28
C PHE A 16 12.92 -1.91 3.77
N ARG A 17 13.29 -0.97 4.66
CA ARG A 17 13.23 -1.19 6.12
C ARG A 17 11.79 -1.30 6.62
N ILE A 18 10.88 -0.48 6.10
CA ILE A 18 9.44 -0.54 6.40
C ILE A 18 8.86 -1.87 5.93
N GLY A 19 9.32 -2.36 4.77
CA GLY A 19 8.97 -3.66 4.21
C GLY A 19 9.27 -4.88 5.11
N LYS A 20 10.14 -4.74 6.11
CA LYS A 20 10.52 -5.84 7.01
C LYS A 20 9.59 -5.99 8.22
N GLU A 21 8.69 -5.04 8.46
CA GLU A 21 7.76 -5.21 9.58
C GLU A 21 6.79 -6.38 9.31
N PRO A 22 6.60 -7.27 10.30
CA PRO A 22 5.78 -8.47 10.12
C PRO A 22 4.35 -8.13 9.71
N LEU A 23 3.80 -7.04 10.27
CA LEU A 23 2.46 -6.56 9.94
C LEU A 23 2.37 -6.04 8.49
N PHE A 24 3.36 -5.26 8.04
CA PHE A 24 3.39 -4.75 6.66
C PHE A 24 3.50 -5.89 5.64
N ARG A 25 4.34 -6.90 5.94
CA ARG A 25 4.50 -8.08 5.09
C ARG A 25 3.21 -8.89 4.97
N THR A 26 2.47 -9.06 6.06
CA THR A 26 1.17 -9.75 6.05
C THR A 26 0.15 -8.98 5.22
N LEU A 27 0.05 -7.66 5.37
CA LEU A 27 -0.85 -6.84 4.55
C LEU A 27 -0.50 -6.93 3.06
N LEU A 28 0.78 -6.86 2.71
CA LEU A 28 1.25 -6.94 1.33
C LEU A 28 0.95 -8.31 0.72
N LEU A 29 1.19 -9.40 1.46
CA LEU A 29 0.85 -10.76 1.01
C LEU A 29 -0.66 -10.93 0.81
N THR A 30 -1.48 -10.46 1.75
CA THR A 30 -2.94 -10.49 1.62
C THR A 30 -3.39 -9.70 0.40
N LEU A 31 -2.86 -8.49 0.18
CA LEU A 31 -3.15 -7.68 -1.00
C LEU A 31 -2.72 -8.39 -2.28
N ALA A 32 -1.54 -9.02 -2.30
CA ALA A 32 -1.04 -9.76 -3.45
C ALA A 32 -1.96 -10.94 -3.80
N ILE A 33 -2.47 -11.67 -2.81
CA ILE A 33 -3.43 -12.76 -3.02
C ILE A 33 -4.76 -12.21 -3.58
N ILE A 34 -5.26 -11.10 -3.03
CA ILE A 34 -6.47 -10.43 -3.52
C ILE A 34 -6.29 -9.98 -4.97
N LEU A 35 -5.18 -9.32 -5.30
CA LEU A 35 -4.87 -8.87 -6.66
C LEU A 35 -4.74 -10.05 -7.63
N LEU A 36 -4.06 -11.12 -7.24
CA LEU A 36 -3.87 -12.31 -8.07
C LEU A 36 -5.21 -13.00 -8.34
N SER A 37 -6.05 -13.15 -7.31
CA SER A 37 -7.41 -13.68 -7.42
C SER A 37 -8.27 -12.84 -8.38
N GLY A 38 -8.31 -11.51 -8.18
CA GLY A 38 -9.05 -10.60 -9.06
C GLY A 38 -8.53 -10.63 -10.49
N THR A 39 -7.21 -10.63 -10.69
CA THR A 39 -6.58 -10.67 -12.02
C THR A 39 -6.98 -11.92 -12.80
N LEU A 40 -6.89 -13.10 -12.18
CA LEU A 40 -7.29 -14.36 -12.82
C LEU A 40 -8.79 -14.39 -13.11
N PHE A 41 -9.62 -13.88 -12.18
CA PHE A 41 -11.06 -13.83 -12.36
C PHE A 41 -11.45 -12.92 -13.54
N TYR A 42 -10.92 -11.69 -13.61
CA TYR A 42 -11.22 -10.78 -14.73
C TYR A 42 -10.64 -11.27 -16.05
N HIS A 43 -9.49 -11.93 -16.04
CA HIS A 43 -8.92 -12.54 -17.25
C HIS A 43 -9.85 -13.61 -17.84
N GLN A 44 -10.41 -14.48 -16.98
CA GLN A 44 -11.30 -15.56 -17.43
C GLN A 44 -12.72 -15.08 -17.79
N THR A 45 -13.27 -14.14 -17.02
CA THR A 45 -14.69 -13.73 -17.15
C THR A 45 -14.89 -12.63 -18.18
N GLU A 46 -13.98 -11.64 -18.24
CA GLU A 46 -14.08 -10.51 -19.17
C GLU A 46 -13.18 -10.69 -20.41
N GLY A 47 -12.32 -11.72 -20.44
CA GLY A 47 -11.43 -11.99 -21.57
C GLY A 47 -10.31 -10.94 -21.76
N TRP A 48 -10.10 -10.06 -20.78
CA TRP A 48 -9.05 -9.05 -20.83
C TRP A 48 -7.66 -9.68 -20.80
N THR A 49 -6.64 -8.98 -21.30
CA THR A 49 -5.24 -9.44 -21.13
C THR A 49 -4.86 -9.44 -19.66
N LEU A 50 -3.91 -10.30 -19.25
CA LEU A 50 -3.43 -10.36 -17.86
C LEU A 50 -3.02 -8.98 -17.31
N LEU A 51 -2.40 -8.14 -18.16
CA LEU A 51 -2.01 -6.78 -17.79
C LEU A 51 -3.23 -5.89 -17.53
N ASN A 52 -4.24 -5.92 -18.40
CA ASN A 52 -5.46 -5.11 -18.23
C ASN A 52 -6.28 -5.59 -17.02
N SER A 53 -6.36 -6.91 -16.80
CA SER A 53 -7.00 -7.49 -15.61
C SER A 53 -6.30 -7.08 -14.33
N PHE A 54 -4.96 -7.13 -14.30
CA PHE A 54 -4.19 -6.69 -13.14
C PHE A 54 -4.34 -5.18 -12.90
N TYR A 55 -4.27 -4.39 -13.98
CA TYR A 55 -4.45 -2.94 -13.92
C TYR A 55 -5.83 -2.57 -13.34
N PHE A 56 -6.90 -3.19 -13.83
CA PHE A 56 -8.25 -2.99 -13.29
C PHE A 56 -8.36 -3.43 -11.83
N ALA A 57 -7.86 -4.62 -11.50
CA ALA A 57 -7.86 -5.14 -10.13
C ALA A 57 -7.12 -4.20 -9.17
N PHE A 58 -5.99 -3.64 -9.57
CA PHE A 58 -5.21 -2.72 -8.74
C PHE A 58 -5.88 -1.34 -8.61
N VAL A 59 -6.29 -0.73 -9.73
CA VAL A 59 -6.88 0.61 -9.73
C VAL A 59 -8.24 0.62 -9.04
N SER A 60 -9.03 -0.45 -9.14
CA SER A 60 -10.33 -0.54 -8.46
C SER A 60 -10.22 -0.49 -6.93
N LEU A 61 -9.09 -0.90 -6.36
CA LEU A 61 -8.84 -0.83 -4.92
C LEU A 61 -8.37 0.55 -4.42
N ILE A 62 -7.95 1.43 -5.34
CA ILE A 62 -7.50 2.77 -5.00
C ILE A 62 -8.63 3.76 -5.32
N PRO A 63 -9.05 4.60 -4.35
CA PRO A 63 -10.08 5.62 -4.58
C PRO A 63 -9.51 6.79 -5.41
N THR A 64 -9.17 6.53 -6.67
CA THR A 64 -8.62 7.53 -7.61
C THR A 64 -9.70 8.29 -8.37
N GLY A 65 -10.90 7.72 -8.50
CA GLY A 65 -11.99 8.27 -9.32
C GLY A 65 -11.67 8.34 -10.83
N ILE A 66 -10.61 7.67 -11.29
CA ILE A 66 -10.16 7.70 -12.68
C ILE A 66 -10.99 6.72 -13.51
N ASN A 67 -11.53 7.21 -14.63
CA ASN A 67 -12.16 6.37 -15.63
C ASN A 67 -11.08 5.71 -16.50
N THR A 68 -10.86 4.42 -16.30
CA THR A 68 -9.86 3.63 -17.02
C THR A 68 -10.34 3.14 -18.39
N GLY A 69 -11.63 3.30 -18.70
CA GLY A 69 -12.27 2.70 -19.87
C GLY A 69 -12.48 1.18 -19.77
N LEU A 70 -12.09 0.57 -18.65
CA LEU A 70 -12.31 -0.84 -18.34
C LEU A 70 -13.38 -0.95 -17.26
N ALA A 71 -14.49 -1.61 -17.57
CA ALA A 71 -15.56 -1.86 -16.62
C ALA A 71 -16.11 -3.28 -16.81
N PRO A 72 -16.42 -4.02 -15.74
CA PRO A 72 -16.98 -5.36 -15.83
C PRO A 72 -18.34 -5.31 -16.53
N GLU A 73 -18.45 -5.95 -17.70
CA GLU A 73 -19.69 -6.01 -18.46
C GLU A 73 -20.57 -7.18 -18.02
N ALA A 74 -19.94 -8.31 -17.64
CA ALA A 74 -20.65 -9.52 -17.26
C ALA A 74 -21.40 -9.37 -15.91
N SER A 75 -22.57 -10.00 -15.80
CA SER A 75 -23.35 -9.97 -14.55
C SER A 75 -22.59 -10.61 -13.37
N LEU A 76 -21.85 -11.69 -13.64
CA LEU A 76 -21.04 -12.37 -12.64
C LEU A 76 -19.89 -11.49 -12.13
N SER A 77 -19.22 -10.77 -13.02
CA SER A 77 -18.09 -9.92 -12.66
C SER A 77 -18.50 -8.68 -11.89
N LYS A 78 -19.70 -8.14 -12.12
CA LYS A 78 -20.27 -7.07 -11.29
C LYS A 78 -20.48 -7.52 -9.85
N TRP A 79 -21.10 -8.68 -9.63
CA TRP A 79 -21.27 -9.25 -8.28
C TRP A 79 -19.95 -9.53 -7.58
N PHE A 80 -19.00 -10.14 -8.31
CA PHE A 80 -17.66 -10.35 -7.80
C PHE A 80 -16.99 -9.03 -7.40
N THR A 81 -17.08 -8.02 -8.26
CA THR A 81 -16.46 -6.70 -8.02
C THR A 81 -17.03 -6.02 -6.77
N MET A 82 -18.34 -6.13 -6.51
CA MET A 82 -18.93 -5.60 -5.28
C MET A 82 -18.31 -6.20 -4.02
N ILE A 83 -18.18 -7.53 -3.98
CA ILE A 83 -17.58 -8.26 -2.84
C ILE A 83 -16.07 -7.98 -2.76
N TYR A 84 -15.40 -7.98 -3.92
CA TYR A 84 -13.97 -7.71 -4.07
C TYR A 84 -13.59 -6.35 -3.49
N LEU A 85 -14.37 -5.30 -3.79
CA LEU A 85 -14.13 -3.95 -3.31
C LEU A 85 -14.29 -3.84 -1.80
N ILE A 86 -15.30 -4.48 -1.20
CA ILE A 86 -15.52 -4.45 0.26
C ILE A 86 -14.29 -4.97 1.00
N VAL A 87 -13.70 -6.08 0.53
CA VAL A 87 -12.53 -6.70 1.18
C VAL A 87 -11.24 -5.98 0.79
N GLY A 88 -11.02 -5.74 -0.50
CA GLY A 88 -9.76 -5.25 -1.02
C GLY A 88 -9.49 -3.79 -0.67
N VAL A 89 -10.52 -2.92 -0.67
CA VAL A 89 -10.34 -1.50 -0.36
C VAL A 89 -9.90 -1.33 1.10
N GLY A 90 -10.45 -2.10 2.03
CA GLY A 90 -10.03 -2.06 3.44
C GLY A 90 -8.55 -2.43 3.61
N VAL A 91 -8.10 -3.52 2.96
CA VAL A 91 -6.69 -3.94 2.98
C VAL A 91 -5.79 -2.88 2.35
N MET A 92 -6.20 -2.32 1.21
CA MET A 92 -5.44 -1.29 0.50
C MET A 92 -5.31 -0.01 1.33
N LEU A 93 -6.41 0.48 1.91
CA LEU A 93 -6.41 1.66 2.79
C LEU A 93 -5.51 1.46 4.00
N MET A 94 -5.58 0.31 4.65
CA MET A 94 -4.72 0.01 5.80
C MET A 94 -3.23 0.00 5.41
N LEU A 95 -2.90 -0.52 4.23
CA LEU A 95 -1.54 -0.51 3.70
C LEU A 95 -1.06 0.93 3.42
N LEU A 96 -1.90 1.76 2.78
CA LEU A 96 -1.59 3.18 2.52
C LEU A 96 -1.40 3.98 3.82
N ILE A 97 -2.27 3.78 4.80
CA ILE A 97 -2.16 4.43 6.12
C ILE A 97 -0.85 4.02 6.80
N ARG A 98 -0.49 2.72 6.76
CA ARG A 98 0.76 2.23 7.36
C ARG A 98 1.99 2.83 6.67
N LEU A 99 1.96 2.96 5.35
CA LEU A 99 3.01 3.66 4.59
C LEU A 99 3.12 5.13 5.01
N GLY A 100 1.99 5.84 5.12
CA GLY A 100 1.95 7.23 5.56
C GLY A 100 2.55 7.42 6.96
N PHE A 101 2.16 6.59 7.93
CA PHE A 101 2.74 6.62 9.28
C PHE A 101 4.23 6.31 9.29
N ALA A 102 4.68 5.39 8.46
CA ALA A 102 6.08 5.04 8.36
C ALA A 102 6.92 6.22 7.81
N ILE A 103 6.38 7.00 6.88
CA ILE A 103 7.01 8.23 6.37
C ILE A 103 7.09 9.29 7.48
N ILE A 104 5.99 9.54 8.20
CA ILE A 104 5.95 10.53 9.30
C ILE A 104 6.93 10.15 10.43
N LYS A 105 7.06 8.86 10.73
CA LYS A 105 8.00 8.37 11.76
C LYS A 105 9.47 8.62 11.39
N LEU A 106 9.79 8.75 10.11
CA LEU A 106 11.14 9.12 9.65
C LEU A 106 11.42 10.62 9.76
N GLU A 107 10.38 11.44 9.95
CA GLU A 107 10.48 12.90 10.03
C GLU A 107 10.57 13.42 11.45
N LYS A 108 10.10 12.68 12.47
CA LYS A 108 10.33 13.05 13.88
C LYS A 108 11.83 12.87 14.23
N PRO A 109 12.58 13.95 14.48
CA PRO A 109 13.84 13.85 15.19
C PRO A 109 13.52 13.39 16.62
N GLU A 110 14.38 12.55 17.20
CA GLU A 110 14.35 12.25 18.63
C GLU A 110 14.62 13.54 19.42
N ASP A 111 13.58 14.24 19.90
CA ASP A 111 13.72 15.38 20.81
C ASP A 111 13.19 15.08 22.23
N ASP A 112 13.10 13.80 22.59
CA ASP A 112 12.66 13.38 23.94
C ASP A 112 13.78 12.66 24.73
N GLN A 113 15.06 13.02 24.51
CA GLN A 113 16.19 12.56 25.35
C GLN A 113 16.83 13.64 26.25
N HIS A 114 16.29 14.85 26.32
CA HIS A 114 16.88 15.95 27.12
C HIS A 114 15.99 16.54 28.23
N ILE A 115 15.12 15.75 28.89
CA ILE A 115 14.39 16.21 30.10
C ILE A 115 14.50 15.23 31.29
N SER A 116 15.66 14.59 31.51
CA SER A 116 15.84 13.72 32.68
C SER A 116 17.06 14.01 33.56
N VAL A 117 17.80 15.10 33.33
CA VAL A 117 19.03 15.37 34.12
C VAL A 117 18.90 16.56 35.09
N ASP A 118 17.95 17.47 34.91
CA ASP A 118 17.91 18.72 35.67
C ASP A 118 16.79 18.76 36.72
N ASN A 119 16.78 17.81 37.66
CA ASN A 119 15.93 17.93 38.87
C ASN A 119 16.49 17.17 40.08
N ARG A 120 17.79 16.82 40.06
CA ARG A 120 18.45 16.17 41.21
C ARG A 120 19.38 17.11 41.99
N ASN A 121 19.47 18.39 41.60
CA ASN A 121 20.42 19.37 42.14
C ASN A 121 19.79 20.71 42.54
N GLU A 122 18.53 20.76 42.99
CA GLU A 122 18.07 21.90 43.79
C GLU A 122 17.59 21.41 45.16
N LYS A 123 18.56 21.47 46.07
CA LYS A 123 18.50 21.74 47.52
C LYS A 123 17.19 21.54 48.27
#